data_AF-A0A7R9DEQ8-F1
#
_entry.id   AF-A0A7R9DEQ8-F1
#
_cell.length_a   1.000
_cell.length_b   1.000
_cell.length_c   1.000
_cell.angle_alpha   90.00
_cell.angle_beta   90.00
_cell.angle_gamma   90.00
#
_symmetry.space_group_name_H-M   'P 1'
#
loop_
_entity.id
_entity.type
_entity.pdbx_description
1 polymer ?
#
loop_
_entity_poly.entity_id
_entity_poly.type
_entity_poly.pdbx_seq_one_letter_code
_entity_poly.pdbx_strand_id
1 'polypeptide(L)'
;GGPYYDILHCLLGAYVCYRPDVGYVQGMSFIAAVLILNMEAADAFVCFANLLNRPCHMAFFHLNQPMMEAYYSVYNEFFRENMPRLFAHFSESCLSADLYLLDWMYTVFAKAMPLDLACRVWDIFLRDGEEFLFKTALGVLHLNQDALLKLDFIHGAQFLTKLPDDLAGDQLFKSIEAIKMNVGKQKFSEVLAHFVEHCEDSS
;
A
#
# COMPACT_ATOMS: atom_id res chain seq x y z
N GLY A 1 27.51 -2.37 7.90
CA GLY A 1 26.38 -3.28 7.61
C GLY A 1 26.00 -3.99 8.89
N GLY A 2 24.71 -4.09 9.20
CA GLY A 2 24.21 -4.96 10.26
C GLY A 2 24.21 -6.44 9.83
N PRO A 3 23.84 -7.38 10.70
CA PRO A 3 23.93 -8.83 10.44
C PRO A 3 23.13 -9.31 9.21
N TYR A 4 22.10 -8.56 8.79
CA TYR A 4 21.25 -8.88 7.65
C TYR A 4 21.66 -8.20 6.34
N TYR A 5 22.72 -7.37 6.33
CA TYR A 5 23.11 -6.59 5.16
C TYR A 5 23.44 -7.47 3.95
N ASP A 6 24.29 -8.48 4.13
CA ASP A 6 24.72 -9.37 3.05
C ASP A 6 23.56 -10.21 2.53
N ILE A 7 22.70 -10.70 3.43
CA ILE A 7 21.52 -11.50 3.07
C ILE A 7 20.55 -10.66 2.22
N LEU A 8 20.28 -9.41 2.64
CA LEU A 8 19.43 -8.49 1.88
C LEU A 8 20.01 -8.21 0.49
N HIS A 9 21.31 -7.93 0.41
CA HIS A 9 21.99 -7.65 -0.85
C HIS A 9 21.95 -8.88 -1.79
N CYS A 10 22.17 -10.08 -1.27
CA CYS A 10 22.07 -11.32 -2.02
C CYS A 10 20.65 -11.59 -2.53
N LEU A 11 19.62 -11.39 -1.70
CA LEU A 11 18.22 -11.59 -2.09
C LEU A 11 17.82 -10.64 -3.23
N LEU A 12 18.11 -9.34 -3.08
CA LEU A 12 17.81 -8.34 -4.11
C LEU A 12 18.59 -8.60 -5.40
N GLY A 13 19.88 -8.95 -5.29
CA GLY A 13 20.71 -9.32 -6.45
C GLY A 13 20.18 -10.57 -7.17
N ALA A 14 19.78 -11.60 -6.42
CA ALA A 14 19.17 -12.80 -6.97
C ALA A 14 17.86 -12.48 -7.71
N TYR A 15 17.05 -11.54 -7.19
CA TYR A 15 15.81 -11.15 -7.85
C TYR A 15 16.05 -10.42 -9.17
N VAL A 16 17.05 -9.52 -9.22
CA VAL A 16 17.44 -8.86 -10.47
C VAL A 16 17.89 -9.87 -11.53
N CYS A 17 18.61 -10.93 -11.13
CA CYS A 17 18.98 -12.01 -12.05
C CYS A 17 17.78 -12.87 -12.47
N TYR A 18 16.82 -13.08 -11.58
CA TYR A 18 15.62 -13.88 -11.83
C TYR A 18 14.59 -13.16 -12.73
N ARG A 19 14.38 -11.85 -12.51
CA ARG A 19 13.47 -10.98 -13.27
C ARG A 19 14.20 -9.73 -13.77
N PRO A 20 15.09 -9.88 -14.78
CA PRO A 20 15.85 -8.76 -15.33
C PRO A 20 14.97 -7.74 -16.07
N ASP A 21 13.75 -8.14 -16.46
CA ASP A 21 12.72 -7.29 -17.05
C ASP A 21 12.18 -6.25 -16.05
N VAL A 22 12.17 -6.57 -14.76
CA VAL A 22 11.79 -5.64 -13.68
C VAL A 22 13.02 -4.95 -13.09
N GLY A 23 14.08 -5.73 -12.86
CA GLY A 23 15.28 -5.25 -12.17
C GLY A 23 15.02 -4.88 -10.71
N TYR A 24 15.79 -3.92 -10.20
CA TYR A 24 15.60 -3.38 -8.84
C TYR A 24 14.85 -2.06 -8.91
N VAL A 25 13.70 -2.01 -8.24
CA VAL A 25 12.91 -0.79 -8.06
C VAL A 25 13.04 -0.31 -6.62
N GLN A 26 13.14 1.00 -6.44
CA GLN A 26 13.20 1.60 -5.11
C GLN A 26 11.99 1.14 -4.27
N GLY A 27 12.25 0.75 -3.02
CA GLY A 27 11.25 0.25 -2.09
C GLY A 27 11.23 -1.28 -1.95
N MET A 28 11.76 -2.02 -2.94
CA MET A 28 11.94 -3.49 -2.85
C MET A 28 12.75 -3.92 -1.63
N SER A 29 13.74 -3.12 -1.23
CA SER A 29 14.56 -3.42 -0.05
C SER A 29 13.76 -3.50 1.25
N PHE A 30 12.68 -2.72 1.40
CA PHE A 30 11.83 -2.77 2.60
C PHE A 30 11.05 -4.08 2.68
N ILE A 31 10.49 -4.52 1.55
CA ILE A 31 9.76 -5.80 1.43
C ILE A 31 10.71 -6.96 1.73
N ALA A 32 11.88 -6.97 1.10
CA ALA A 32 12.89 -8.00 1.32
C ALA A 32 13.37 -8.00 2.78
N ALA A 33 13.56 -6.83 3.39
CA ALA A 33 13.95 -6.71 4.80
C ALA A 33 12.93 -7.33 5.74
N VAL A 34 11.61 -7.07 5.54
CA VAL A 34 10.56 -7.69 6.35
C VAL A 34 10.61 -9.22 6.25
N LEU A 35 10.82 -9.76 5.05
CA LEU A 35 10.87 -11.21 4.84
C LEU A 35 12.10 -11.84 5.52
N ILE A 36 13.31 -11.33 5.29
CA ILE A 36 14.55 -11.94 5.86
C ILE A 36 14.64 -11.81 7.38
N LEU A 37 13.87 -10.91 7.99
CA LEU A 37 13.77 -10.82 9.45
C LEU A 37 12.91 -11.95 10.04
N ASN A 38 12.03 -12.57 9.24
CA ASN A 38 11.04 -13.53 9.69
C ASN A 38 11.27 -14.96 9.15
N MET A 39 12.12 -15.15 8.14
CA MET A 39 12.40 -16.47 7.57
C MET A 39 13.81 -16.56 6.98
N GLU A 40 14.23 -17.79 6.63
CA GLU A 40 15.53 -18.04 6.00
C GLU A 40 15.61 -17.44 4.59
N ALA A 41 16.83 -17.15 4.13
CA ALA A 41 17.07 -16.40 2.89
C ALA A 41 16.41 -17.03 1.64
N ALA A 42 16.39 -18.37 1.55
CA ALA A 42 15.80 -19.07 0.42
C ALA A 42 14.26 -18.91 0.39
N ASP A 43 13.60 -19.10 1.53
CA ASP A 43 12.15 -18.92 1.66
C ASP A 43 11.76 -17.46 1.47
N ALA A 44 12.57 -16.54 2.03
CA ALA A 44 12.39 -15.09 1.85
C ALA A 44 12.42 -14.71 0.37
N PHE A 45 13.34 -15.28 -0.41
CA PHE A 45 13.40 -15.06 -1.85
C PHE A 45 12.15 -15.58 -2.56
N VAL A 46 11.69 -16.79 -2.23
CA VAL A 46 10.48 -17.38 -2.82
C VAL A 46 9.25 -16.53 -2.49
N CYS A 47 9.08 -16.13 -1.23
CA CYS A 47 7.99 -15.24 -0.81
C CYS A 47 8.07 -13.88 -1.50
N PHE A 48 9.27 -13.30 -1.59
CA PHE A 48 9.50 -12.01 -2.25
C PHE A 48 9.12 -12.05 -3.74
N ALA A 49 9.59 -13.06 -4.47
CA ALA A 49 9.29 -13.22 -5.89
C ALA A 49 7.79 -13.43 -6.14
N ASN A 50 7.12 -14.24 -5.31
CA ASN A 50 5.68 -14.47 -5.42
C ASN A 50 4.85 -13.23 -5.06
N LEU A 51 5.27 -12.48 -4.04
CA LEU A 51 4.59 -11.25 -3.63
C LEU A 51 4.65 -10.19 -4.74
N LEU A 52 5.82 -9.97 -5.32
CA LEU A 52 6.01 -9.04 -6.43
C LEU A 52 5.25 -9.43 -7.69
N ASN A 53 4.92 -10.73 -7.86
CA ASN A 53 4.14 -11.23 -8.98
C ASN A 53 2.61 -11.12 -8.79
N ARG A 54 2.12 -10.61 -7.64
CA ARG A 54 0.69 -10.35 -7.44
C ARG A 54 0.20 -9.21 -8.35
N PRO A 55 -1.06 -9.22 -8.84
CA PRO A 55 -1.58 -8.21 -9.78
C PRO A 55 -1.36 -6.76 -9.32
N CYS A 56 -1.69 -6.45 -8.07
CA CYS A 56 -1.50 -5.13 -7.49
C CYS A 56 -0.03 -4.69 -7.48
N HIS A 57 0.89 -5.58 -7.06
CA HIS A 57 2.32 -5.25 -7.01
C HIS A 57 2.91 -5.16 -8.42
N MET A 58 2.53 -6.06 -9.32
CA MET A 58 2.93 -6.02 -10.73
C MET A 58 2.53 -4.68 -11.37
N ALA A 59 1.29 -4.22 -11.17
CA ALA A 59 0.81 -2.94 -11.69
C ALA A 59 1.69 -1.77 -11.24
N PHE A 60 2.02 -1.70 -9.95
CA PHE A 60 2.83 -0.61 -9.39
C PHE A 60 4.31 -0.71 -9.77
N PHE A 61 4.92 -1.90 -9.74
CA PHE A 61 6.34 -2.07 -10.06
C PHE A 61 6.66 -1.97 -11.56
N HIS A 62 5.70 -2.30 -12.44
CA HIS A 62 5.85 -2.13 -13.88
C HIS A 62 5.37 -0.76 -14.39
N LEU A 63 4.89 0.10 -13.48
CA LEU A 63 4.32 1.41 -13.83
C LEU A 63 3.21 1.29 -14.89
N ASN A 64 2.36 0.25 -14.77
CA ASN A 64 1.21 0.08 -15.66
C ASN A 64 0.15 1.14 -15.31
N GLN A 65 0.26 2.31 -15.94
CA GLN A 65 -0.58 3.48 -15.67
C GLN A 65 -2.09 3.16 -15.66
N PRO A 66 -2.67 2.49 -16.68
CA PRO A 66 -4.09 2.12 -16.65
C PRO A 66 -4.48 1.32 -15.41
N MET A 67 -3.69 0.30 -15.06
CA MET A 67 -3.96 -0.51 -13.88
C MET A 67 -3.80 0.26 -12.57
N MET A 68 -2.80 1.14 -12.49
CA MET A 68 -2.60 2.00 -11.33
C MET A 68 -3.79 2.96 -11.15
N GLU A 69 -4.27 3.57 -12.23
CA GLU A 69 -5.45 4.43 -12.24
C GLU A 69 -6.72 3.68 -11.82
N ALA A 70 -6.87 2.41 -12.24
CA ALA A 70 -7.95 1.54 -11.77
C ALA A 70 -7.90 1.35 -10.24
N TYR A 71 -6.74 0.99 -9.69
CA TYR A 71 -6.57 0.86 -8.24
C TYR A 71 -6.81 2.18 -7.49
N TYR A 72 -6.34 3.31 -8.01
CA TYR A 72 -6.62 4.63 -7.42
C TYR A 72 -8.11 4.96 -7.45
N SER A 73 -8.81 4.60 -8.53
CA SER A 73 -10.25 4.80 -8.67
C SER A 73 -11.03 3.95 -7.67
N VAL A 74 -10.69 2.66 -7.55
CA VAL A 74 -11.25 1.76 -6.53
C VAL A 74 -11.04 2.34 -5.13
N TYR A 75 -9.83 2.78 -4.80
CA TYR A 75 -9.53 3.42 -3.52
C TYR A 75 -10.41 4.65 -3.28
N ASN A 76 -10.55 5.52 -4.28
CA ASN A 76 -11.33 6.75 -4.15
C ASN A 76 -12.82 6.49 -3.93
N GLU A 77 -13.39 5.41 -4.48
CA GLU A 77 -14.77 5.01 -4.19
C GLU A 77 -14.94 4.66 -2.70
N PHE A 78 -14.05 3.83 -2.14
CA PHE A 78 -14.09 3.51 -0.71
C PHE A 78 -13.77 4.71 0.18
N PHE A 79 -12.87 5.58 -0.25
CA PHE A 79 -12.54 6.81 0.48
C PHE A 79 -13.77 7.73 0.57
N ARG A 80 -14.44 7.99 -0.55
CA ARG A 80 -15.65 8.82 -0.59
C ARG A 80 -16.77 8.24 0.26
N GLU A 81 -16.97 6.92 0.23
CA GLU A 81 -18.01 6.25 1.00
C GLU A 81 -17.76 6.33 2.52
N ASN A 82 -16.51 6.11 2.96
CA ASN A 82 -16.18 6.09 4.38
C ASN A 82 -16.00 7.50 4.98
N MET A 83 -15.45 8.45 4.22
CA MET A 83 -15.04 9.77 4.74
C MET A 83 -15.36 10.89 3.73
N PRO A 84 -16.63 11.11 3.37
CA PRO A 84 -17.01 12.02 2.27
C PRO A 84 -16.54 13.46 2.49
N ARG A 85 -16.54 13.94 3.74
CA ARG A 85 -16.05 15.27 4.09
C ARG A 85 -14.55 15.43 3.87
N LEU A 86 -13.75 14.41 4.24
CA LEU A 86 -12.31 14.44 4.03
C LEU A 86 -11.96 14.27 2.54
N PHE A 87 -12.71 13.42 1.83
CA PHE A 87 -12.58 13.25 0.37
C PHE A 87 -12.82 14.57 -0.38
N ALA A 88 -13.87 15.32 -0.01
CA ALA A 88 -14.13 16.64 -0.58
C ALA A 88 -12.97 17.62 -0.30
N HIS A 89 -12.48 17.67 0.94
CA HIS A 89 -11.32 18.50 1.31
C HIS A 89 -10.06 18.15 0.51
N PHE A 90 -9.78 16.87 0.32
CA PHE A 90 -8.64 16.41 -0.50
C PHE A 90 -8.79 16.84 -1.95
N SER A 91 -10.02 16.78 -2.49
CA SER A 91 -10.31 17.24 -3.85
C SER A 91 -10.10 18.74 -4.01
N GLU A 92 -10.58 19.56 -3.05
CA GLU A 92 -10.40 21.01 -3.04
C GLU A 92 -8.93 21.42 -2.82
N SER A 93 -8.18 20.63 -2.06
CA SER A 93 -6.77 20.87 -1.73
C SER A 93 -5.79 20.21 -2.70
N CYS A 94 -6.27 19.59 -3.79
CA CYS A 94 -5.44 18.86 -4.77
C CYS A 94 -4.56 17.75 -4.15
N LEU A 95 -5.03 17.10 -3.09
CA LEU A 95 -4.36 15.96 -2.44
C LEU A 95 -4.84 14.66 -3.07
N SER A 96 -4.24 14.29 -4.20
CA SER A 96 -4.58 13.07 -4.93
C SER A 96 -3.97 11.81 -4.31
N ALA A 97 -4.60 10.66 -4.52
CA ALA A 97 -4.19 9.39 -3.89
C ALA A 97 -2.80 8.92 -4.35
N ASP A 98 -2.40 9.19 -5.58
CA ASP A 98 -1.10 8.83 -6.15
C ASP A 98 0.08 9.42 -5.38
N LEU A 99 -0.10 10.55 -4.67
CA LEU A 99 0.94 11.19 -3.86
C LEU A 99 1.46 10.33 -2.70
N TYR A 100 0.61 9.44 -2.17
CA TYR A 100 0.92 8.69 -0.96
C TYR A 100 0.62 7.20 -1.06
N LEU A 101 -0.43 6.83 -1.81
CA LEU A 101 -0.94 5.47 -1.83
C LEU A 101 0.02 4.51 -2.53
N LEU A 102 0.75 4.97 -3.55
CA LEU A 102 1.73 4.15 -4.26
C LEU A 102 2.71 3.50 -3.27
N ASP A 103 3.48 4.33 -2.56
CA ASP A 103 4.50 3.90 -1.60
C ASP A 103 3.91 3.02 -0.48
N TRP A 104 2.70 3.31 -0.02
CA TRP A 104 2.04 2.51 1.01
C TRP A 104 1.67 1.11 0.51
N MET A 105 1.13 1.01 -0.70
CA MET A 105 0.63 -0.24 -1.26
C MET A 105 1.75 -1.17 -1.68
N TYR A 106 2.67 -0.73 -2.56
CA TYR A 106 3.65 -1.65 -3.15
C TYR A 106 4.72 -2.08 -2.14
N THR A 107 4.97 -1.29 -1.08
CA THR A 107 5.86 -1.69 0.03
C THR A 107 5.13 -2.36 1.18
N VAL A 108 3.81 -2.56 1.08
CA VAL A 108 2.97 -3.13 2.15
C VAL A 108 3.23 -2.39 3.48
N PHE A 109 3.25 -1.06 3.41
CA PHE A 109 3.54 -0.11 4.49
C PHE A 109 4.92 -0.21 5.16
N ALA A 110 5.81 -1.11 4.73
CA ALA A 110 7.12 -1.31 5.36
C ALA A 110 8.04 -0.08 5.26
N LYS A 111 7.83 0.79 4.27
CA LYS A 111 8.52 2.09 4.15
C LYS A 111 7.85 3.19 4.98
N ALA A 112 6.53 3.09 5.21
CA ALA A 112 5.70 4.16 5.74
C ALA A 112 5.47 4.08 7.25
N MET A 113 5.69 2.91 7.87
CA MET A 113 5.42 2.66 9.28
C MET A 113 6.64 2.05 9.99
N PRO A 114 6.73 2.18 11.33
CA PRO A 114 7.67 1.40 12.13
C PRO A 114 7.51 -0.10 11.88
N LEU A 115 8.62 -0.84 11.92
CA LEU A 115 8.66 -2.27 11.57
C LEU A 115 7.59 -3.10 12.29
N ASP A 116 7.45 -2.94 13.60
CA ASP A 116 6.47 -3.72 14.39
C ASP A 116 5.03 -3.49 13.92
N LEU A 117 4.71 -2.25 13.52
CA LEU A 117 3.40 -1.90 13.01
C LEU A 117 3.18 -2.42 11.58
N ALA A 118 4.20 -2.29 10.73
CA ALA A 118 4.19 -2.86 9.39
C ALA A 118 4.00 -4.38 9.44
N CYS A 119 4.69 -5.10 10.32
CA CYS A 119 4.53 -6.55 10.50
C CYS A 119 3.06 -6.92 10.84
N ARG A 120 2.38 -6.17 11.71
CA ARG A 120 0.95 -6.39 12.00
C ARG A 120 0.08 -6.20 10.75
N VAL A 121 0.41 -5.24 9.89
CA VAL A 121 -0.29 -5.03 8.61
C VAL A 121 -0.04 -6.20 7.67
N TRP A 122 1.21 -6.68 7.59
CA TRP A 122 1.61 -7.84 6.79
C TRP A 122 0.86 -9.11 7.20
N ASP A 123 0.75 -9.39 8.51
CA ASP A 123 0.04 -10.58 9.01
C ASP A 123 -1.39 -10.67 8.46
N ILE A 124 -2.11 -9.55 8.52
CA ILE A 124 -3.49 -9.49 8.07
C ILE A 124 -3.58 -9.42 6.55
N PHE A 125 -2.67 -8.71 5.87
CA PHE A 125 -2.59 -8.70 4.42
C PHE A 125 -2.37 -10.11 3.83
N LEU A 126 -1.51 -10.91 4.45
CA LEU A 126 -1.27 -12.28 4.00
C LEU A 126 -2.50 -13.18 4.23
N ARG A 127 -3.33 -12.87 5.24
CA ARG A 127 -4.58 -13.58 5.54
C ARG A 127 -5.76 -13.16 4.65
N ASP A 128 -5.98 -11.85 4.51
CA ASP A 128 -7.19 -11.26 3.95
C ASP A 128 -6.98 -10.71 2.52
N GLY A 129 -5.74 -10.65 2.05
CA GLY A 129 -5.39 -10.18 0.71
C GLY A 129 -5.26 -8.67 0.59
N GLU A 130 -5.22 -8.19 -0.66
CA GLU A 130 -4.92 -6.79 -0.97
C GLU A 130 -5.99 -5.81 -0.52
N GLU A 131 -7.24 -6.24 -0.34
CA GLU A 131 -8.32 -5.43 0.26
C GLU A 131 -7.86 -4.80 1.59
N PHE A 132 -7.11 -5.55 2.39
CA PHE A 132 -6.65 -5.08 3.69
C PHE A 132 -5.68 -3.91 3.58
N LEU A 133 -4.93 -3.79 2.49
CA LEU A 133 -4.03 -2.65 2.26
C LEU A 133 -4.81 -1.36 1.98
N PHE A 134 -5.88 -1.44 1.18
CA PHE A 134 -6.82 -0.33 0.98
C PHE A 134 -7.47 0.07 2.30
N LYS A 135 -7.95 -0.93 3.06
CA LYS A 135 -8.55 -0.73 4.37
C LYS A 135 -7.58 -0.07 5.36
N THR A 136 -6.30 -0.46 5.31
CA THR A 136 -5.22 0.13 6.13
C THR A 136 -4.97 1.58 5.75
N ALA A 137 -4.85 1.89 4.46
CA ALA A 137 -4.67 3.26 3.97
C ALA A 137 -5.83 4.18 4.41
N LEU A 138 -7.08 3.70 4.29
CA LEU A 138 -8.25 4.43 4.79
C LEU A 138 -8.25 4.56 6.31
N GLY A 139 -7.80 3.53 7.04
CA GLY A 139 -7.65 3.58 8.50
C GLY A 139 -6.65 4.64 8.96
N VAL A 140 -5.56 4.84 8.22
CA VAL A 140 -4.59 5.93 8.48
C VAL A 140 -5.25 7.29 8.30
N LEU A 141 -6.03 7.48 7.22
CA LEU A 141 -6.76 8.73 7.00
C LEU A 141 -7.82 8.97 8.08
N HIS A 142 -8.58 7.93 8.44
CA HIS A 142 -9.62 8.01 9.46
C HIS A 142 -9.06 8.40 10.83
N LEU A 143 -7.94 7.79 11.24
CA LEU A 143 -7.26 8.11 12.50
C LEU A 143 -6.83 9.59 12.55
N ASN A 144 -6.43 10.16 11.41
CA ASN A 144 -5.86 11.50 11.31
C ASN A 144 -6.83 12.53 10.71
N GLN A 145 -8.11 12.18 10.55
CA GLN A 145 -9.07 12.97 9.79
C GLN A 145 -9.18 14.42 10.30
N ASP A 146 -9.24 14.62 11.62
CA ASP A 146 -9.40 15.95 12.22
C ASP A 146 -8.19 16.86 12.01
N ALA A 147 -6.99 16.28 11.89
CA ALA A 147 -5.78 17.00 11.57
C ALA A 147 -5.73 17.32 10.07
N LEU A 148 -5.97 16.31 9.23
CA LEU A 148 -5.94 16.43 7.77
C LEU A 148 -6.92 17.46 7.22
N LEU A 149 -8.12 17.59 7.80
CA LEU A 149 -9.11 18.61 7.41
C LEU A 149 -8.65 20.06 7.61
N LYS A 150 -7.54 20.29 8.32
CA LYS A 150 -6.99 21.62 8.60
C LYS A 150 -5.75 21.92 7.76
N LEU A 151 -5.22 20.94 7.04
CA LEU A 151 -4.00 21.08 6.27
C LEU A 151 -4.31 21.55 4.85
N ASP A 152 -3.44 22.39 4.31
CA ASP A 152 -3.40 22.72 2.89
C ASP A 152 -2.65 21.62 2.11
N PHE A 153 -2.48 21.84 0.80
CA PHE A 153 -1.75 20.93 -0.08
C PHE A 153 -0.35 20.57 0.45
N ILE A 154 0.44 21.57 0.85
CA ILE A 154 1.85 21.36 1.20
C ILE A 154 1.95 20.53 2.48
N HIS A 155 1.23 20.94 3.53
CA HIS A 155 1.30 20.26 4.82
C HIS A 155 0.61 18.89 4.76
N GLY A 156 -0.47 18.76 3.97
CA GLY A 156 -1.14 17.48 3.73
C GLY A 156 -0.22 16.49 3.00
N ALA A 157 0.43 16.93 1.91
CA ALA A 157 1.37 16.09 1.17
C ALA A 157 2.57 15.67 2.03
N GLN A 158 3.13 16.59 2.85
CA GLN A 158 4.20 16.26 3.79
C GLN A 158 3.77 15.21 4.82
N PHE A 159 2.58 15.38 5.40
CA PHE A 159 2.04 14.43 6.37
C PHE A 159 1.83 13.04 5.75
N LEU A 160 1.26 12.98 4.54
CA LEU A 160 0.92 11.72 3.89
C LEU A 160 2.15 10.97 3.34
N THR A 161 3.15 11.70 2.87
CA THR A 161 4.42 11.09 2.40
C THR A 161 5.35 10.69 3.53
N LYS A 162 5.18 11.26 4.73
CA LYS A 162 5.93 10.92 5.93
C LYS A 162 5.00 10.87 7.14
N LEU A 163 4.44 9.69 7.38
CA LEU A 163 3.61 9.44 8.55
C LEU A 163 4.41 9.62 9.85
N PRO A 164 3.76 10.00 10.96
CA PRO A 164 4.42 10.09 12.25
C PRO A 164 5.01 8.75 12.71
N ASP A 165 6.24 8.78 13.25
CA ASP A 165 6.93 7.59 13.77
C ASP A 165 6.23 7.00 15.01
N ASP A 166 5.45 7.80 15.72
CA ASP A 166 4.71 7.46 16.94
C ASP A 166 3.25 7.05 16.69
N LEU A 167 2.93 6.61 15.47
CA LEU A 167 1.59 6.16 15.11
C LEU A 167 1.11 5.05 16.06
N ALA A 168 0.10 5.38 16.88
CA ALA A 168 -0.41 4.47 17.89
C ALA A 168 -1.11 3.26 17.25
N GLY A 169 -0.39 2.13 17.18
CA GLY A 169 -0.85 0.92 16.49
C GLY A 169 -2.26 0.49 16.88
N ASP A 170 -2.59 0.46 18.17
CA ASP A 170 -3.92 0.03 18.60
C ASP A 170 -5.04 0.99 18.18
N GLN A 171 -4.74 2.29 18.07
CA GLN A 171 -5.71 3.27 17.56
C GLN A 171 -5.85 3.16 16.04
N LEU A 172 -4.74 2.90 15.34
CA LEU A 172 -4.77 2.60 13.91
C LEU A 172 -5.65 1.38 13.63
N PHE A 173 -5.42 0.25 14.30
CA PHE A 173 -6.20 -0.97 14.05
C PHE A 173 -7.69 -0.79 14.40
N LYS A 174 -8.02 -0.04 15.45
CA LYS A 174 -9.42 0.38 15.71
C LYS A 174 -10.01 1.22 14.58
N SER A 175 -9.22 2.13 14.01
CA SER A 175 -9.64 2.93 12.85
C SER A 175 -9.81 2.08 11.60
N ILE A 176 -8.90 1.12 11.36
CA ILE A 176 -9.00 0.15 10.26
C ILE A 176 -10.29 -0.67 10.40
N GLU A 177 -10.59 -1.20 11.59
CA GLU A 177 -11.81 -1.98 11.86
C GLU A 177 -13.10 -1.19 11.55
N ALA A 178 -13.10 0.13 11.78
CA ALA A 178 -14.23 1.00 11.47
C ALA A 178 -14.48 1.20 9.97
N ILE A 179 -13.48 0.95 9.11
CA ILE A 179 -13.60 1.08 7.65
C ILE A 179 -14.46 -0.03 7.07
N LYS A 180 -15.44 0.38 6.25
CA LYS A 180 -16.29 -0.51 5.47
C LYS A 180 -15.72 -0.69 4.07
N MET A 181 -15.51 -1.94 3.69
CA MET A 181 -15.06 -2.34 2.35
C MET A 181 -16.24 -2.78 1.48
N ASN A 182 -17.31 -1.99 1.50
CA ASN A 182 -18.44 -2.09 0.59
C ASN A 182 -18.83 -0.68 0.09
N VAL A 183 -19.25 -0.59 -1.17
CA VAL A 183 -19.83 0.63 -1.75
C VAL A 183 -21.27 0.30 -2.11
N GLY A 184 -22.21 0.83 -1.34
CA GLY A 184 -23.62 0.43 -1.42
C GLY A 184 -23.80 -1.07 -1.17
N LYS A 185 -24.08 -1.84 -2.22
CA LYS A 185 -24.23 -3.31 -2.16
C LYS A 185 -23.01 -4.08 -2.69
N GLN A 186 -22.06 -3.39 -3.30
CA GLN A 186 -20.93 -4.02 -3.97
C GLN A 186 -19.79 -4.27 -2.98
N LYS A 187 -19.17 -5.45 -3.07
CA LYS A 187 -17.97 -5.80 -2.30
C LYS A 187 -16.69 -5.29 -2.98
N PHE A 188 -15.59 -5.21 -2.24
CA PHE A 188 -14.27 -4.84 -2.78
C PHE A 188 -13.91 -5.57 -4.09
N SER A 189 -14.06 -6.89 -4.12
CA SER A 189 -13.75 -7.69 -5.32
C SER A 189 -14.57 -7.31 -6.55
N GLU A 190 -15.84 -6.93 -6.36
CA GLU A 190 -16.76 -6.56 -7.44
C GLU A 190 -16.44 -5.15 -7.96
N VAL A 191 -16.12 -4.22 -7.05
CA VAL A 191 -15.67 -2.87 -7.41
C VAL A 191 -14.33 -2.95 -8.14
N LEU A 192 -13.39 -3.76 -7.65
CA LEU A 192 -12.09 -3.95 -8.30
C LEU A 192 -12.24 -4.56 -9.70
N ALA A 193 -13.00 -5.64 -9.84
CA ALA A 193 -13.26 -6.27 -11.13
C ALA A 193 -13.84 -5.28 -12.13
N HIS A 194 -14.81 -4.47 -11.71
CA HIS A 194 -15.38 -3.42 -12.54
C HIS A 194 -14.31 -2.48 -13.09
N PHE A 195 -13.42 -1.91 -12.26
CA PHE A 195 -12.41 -0.97 -12.78
C PHE A 195 -11.29 -1.65 -13.59
N VAL A 196 -10.90 -2.87 -13.25
CA VAL A 196 -9.83 -3.59 -13.96
C VAL A 196 -10.29 -4.06 -15.34
N GLU A 197 -11.50 -4.62 -15.46
CA GLU A 197 -12.05 -5.09 -16.74
C GLU A 197 -12.19 -3.95 -17.76
N HIS A 198 -12.61 -2.75 -17.31
CA HIS A 198 -12.72 -1.58 -18.19
C HIS A 198 -11.34 -1.10 -18.72
N CYS A 199 -10.25 -1.37 -18.00
CA CYS A 199 -8.90 -1.04 -18.46
C CYS A 199 -8.38 -2.04 -19.50
N GLU A 200 -8.72 -3.33 -19.37
CA GLU A 200 -8.33 -4.37 -20.34
C GLU A 200 -9.05 -4.19 -21.68
N ASP A 201 -10.33 -3.78 -21.67
CA ASP A 201 -11.11 -3.53 -22.88
C ASP A 201 -10.69 -2.26 -23.66
N SER A 202 -9.93 -1.37 -23.02
CA SER A 202 -9.48 -0.09 -23.59
C SER A 202 -8.06 -0.14 -24.19
N SER A 203 -7.39 -1.30 -24.12
CA SER A 203 -6.00 -1.53 -24.54
C SER A 203 -5.92 -2.30 -25.86
#